data_AF-A0A7T1MJQ2-F1
#
_entry.id   AF-A0A7T1MJQ2-F1
#
_cell.length_a   1.000
_cell.length_b   1.000
_cell.length_c   1.000
_cell.angle_alpha   90.00
_cell.angle_beta   90.00
_cell.angle_gamma   90.00
#
_symmetry.space_group_name_H-M   'P 1'
#
loop_
_entity.id
_entity.type
_entity.pdbx_description
1 polymer ?
#
loop_
_entity_poly.entity_id
_entity_poly.type
_entity_poly.pdbx_seq_one_letter_code
_entity_poly.pdbx_strand_id
1 'polypeptide(L)'
;MENAPQVTAYGLLQALLPEAPRPSSLLERLLPTSGTLHARTDPWIAGRSHLAELFCGLRSVGQVILINNPLSGAVLLLALLLQSGWMAAFAVLGIAGAHAMEIAMAWDPSSRRQGIVGFNGALVGCALALVAPPSGPALVLWLVLVPLAGALSAACLEGLRSWWFGRTGLPPLSLPACLIGWLLPLLLAGLGAIGIQTDPVEPSLSLSASLPFAGEGSPLPWLVQGVVRGFGQVFLCTGLPSGMLVRPRPFAWCKTRGPNALTQRVNRVE
;
A
#
# COMPACT_ATOMS: atom_id res chain seq x y z
N MET A 1 12.37 -37.78 -24.36
CA MET A 1 13.04 -36.48 -24.17
C MET A 1 12.40 -35.86 -22.95
N GLU A 2 13.05 -36.03 -21.81
CA GLU A 2 12.56 -35.68 -20.48
C GLU A 2 12.71 -34.17 -20.28
N ASN A 3 11.60 -33.48 -19.98
CA ASN A 3 11.61 -32.04 -19.72
C ASN A 3 12.33 -31.79 -18.40
N ALA A 4 13.57 -31.29 -18.46
CA ALA A 4 14.28 -30.81 -17.29
C ALA A 4 13.45 -29.70 -16.61
N PRO A 5 13.28 -29.74 -15.27
CA PRO A 5 12.54 -28.70 -14.56
C PRO A 5 13.27 -27.37 -14.70
N GLN A 6 12.61 -26.37 -15.29
CA GLN A 6 13.12 -25.00 -15.33
C GLN A 6 13.22 -24.50 -13.88
N VAL A 7 14.43 -24.49 -13.34
CA VAL A 7 14.75 -23.88 -12.05
C VAL A 7 14.53 -22.38 -12.20
N THR A 8 13.33 -21.93 -11.82
CA THR A 8 12.99 -20.51 -11.83
C THR A 8 13.81 -19.80 -10.74
N ALA A 9 14.27 -18.57 -10.98
CA ALA A 9 15.00 -17.78 -9.97
C ALA A 9 14.24 -17.73 -8.62
N TYR A 10 12.91 -17.76 -8.67
CA TYR A 10 12.01 -17.89 -7.53
C TYR A 10 12.19 -19.19 -6.72
N GLY A 11 12.42 -20.35 -7.38
CA GLY A 11 12.67 -21.63 -6.71
C GLY A 11 13.99 -21.67 -5.96
N LEU A 12 15.04 -21.07 -6.53
CA LEU A 12 16.32 -20.88 -5.83
C LEU A 12 16.19 -19.89 -4.67
N LEU A 13 15.41 -18.82 -4.84
CA LEU A 13 15.14 -17.86 -3.79
C LEU A 13 14.35 -18.49 -2.64
N GLN A 14 13.34 -19.32 -2.92
CA GLN A 14 12.60 -20.07 -1.90
C GLN A 14 13.48 -21.05 -1.14
N ALA A 15 14.43 -21.71 -1.81
CA ALA A 15 15.40 -22.59 -1.15
C ALA A 15 16.38 -21.82 -0.25
N LEU A 16 16.64 -20.54 -0.56
CA LEU A 16 17.51 -19.65 0.22
C LEU A 16 16.76 -18.86 1.29
N LEU A 17 15.44 -18.70 1.16
CA LEU A 17 14.61 -18.01 2.14
C LEU A 17 14.45 -18.90 3.38
N PRO A 18 14.83 -18.42 4.58
CA PRO A 18 14.68 -19.20 5.79
C PRO A 18 13.21 -19.50 6.08
N GLU A 19 12.92 -20.71 6.57
CA GLU A 19 11.58 -21.07 7.06
C GLU A 19 11.07 -20.01 8.04
N ALA A 20 9.78 -19.68 7.94
CA ALA A 20 9.14 -18.72 8.81
C ALA A 20 9.40 -19.08 10.30
N PRO A 21 9.84 -18.13 11.14
CA PRO A 21 10.14 -18.39 12.53
C PRO A 21 8.94 -19.04 13.24
N ARG A 22 9.15 -20.21 13.86
CA ARG A 22 8.12 -20.85 14.70
C ARG A 22 7.72 -19.91 15.84
N PRO A 23 6.41 -19.80 16.17
CA PRO A 23 5.93 -18.87 17.19
C PRO A 23 6.60 -19.16 18.54
N SER A 24 7.27 -18.14 19.05
CA SER A 24 8.19 -18.20 20.18
C SER A 24 7.50 -18.04 21.53
N SER A 25 6.30 -17.45 21.56
CA SER A 25 5.53 -17.24 22.79
C SER A 25 4.15 -17.91 22.74
N LEU A 26 3.59 -18.22 23.92
CA LEU A 26 2.22 -18.72 24.08
C LEU A 26 1.19 -17.70 23.55
N LEU A 27 1.50 -16.41 23.69
CA LEU A 27 0.72 -15.30 23.14
C LEU A 27 0.72 -15.28 21.60
N GLU A 28 1.85 -15.53 20.93
CA GLU A 28 1.91 -15.66 19.46
C GLU A 28 1.15 -16.89 18.95
N ARG A 29 1.04 -17.95 19.78
CA ARG A 29 0.25 -19.15 19.45
C ARG A 29 -1.25 -18.90 19.60
N LEU A 30 -1.66 -18.15 20.63
CA LEU A 30 -3.05 -17.81 20.89
C LEU A 30 -3.55 -16.67 19.98
N LEU A 31 -2.75 -15.61 19.82
CA LEU A 31 -3.00 -14.41 19.03
C LEU A 31 -1.82 -14.17 18.05
N PRO A 32 -1.73 -14.92 16.94
CA PRO A 32 -0.78 -14.66 15.88
C PRO A 32 -1.19 -13.35 15.22
N THR A 33 -0.41 -12.33 15.49
CA THR A 33 -0.53 -11.04 14.81
C THR A 33 0.41 -10.97 13.60
N SER A 34 1.52 -11.71 13.64
CA SER A 34 2.57 -11.71 12.61
C SER A 34 2.23 -12.55 11.36
N GLY A 35 2.92 -12.27 10.25
CA GLY A 35 2.80 -13.03 9.00
C GLY A 35 1.62 -12.54 8.13
N THR A 36 1.11 -13.40 7.24
CA THR A 36 0.04 -13.02 6.29
C THR A 36 -1.38 -13.30 6.78
N LEU A 37 -1.49 -13.99 7.92
CA LEU A 37 -2.74 -14.39 8.59
C LEU A 37 -3.74 -15.18 7.73
N HIS A 38 -3.38 -15.65 6.53
CA HIS A 38 -4.26 -16.44 5.66
C HIS A 38 -4.86 -17.65 6.38
N ALA A 39 -4.04 -18.46 7.05
CA ALA A 39 -4.51 -19.62 7.82
C ALA A 39 -5.57 -19.29 8.91
N ARG A 40 -5.60 -18.05 9.39
CA ARG A 40 -6.58 -17.56 10.37
C ARG A 40 -7.78 -16.89 9.71
N THR A 41 -7.58 -16.12 8.65
CA THR A 41 -8.66 -15.36 8.00
C THR A 41 -9.45 -16.20 6.99
N ASP A 42 -8.83 -17.15 6.32
CA ASP A 42 -9.47 -17.93 5.25
C ASP A 42 -10.69 -18.73 5.74
N PRO A 43 -10.67 -19.38 6.93
CA PRO A 43 -11.86 -20.03 7.49
C PRO A 43 -13.00 -19.05 7.79
N TRP A 44 -12.68 -17.81 8.17
CA TRP A 44 -13.67 -16.78 8.49
C TRP A 44 -14.32 -16.20 7.25
N ILE A 45 -13.58 -16.19 6.15
CA ILE A 45 -13.99 -15.65 4.86
C ILE A 45 -14.77 -16.69 4.03
N ALA A 46 -14.58 -17.99 4.32
CA ALA A 46 -15.23 -19.08 3.60
C ALA A 46 -16.77 -18.89 3.57
N GLY A 47 -17.32 -18.72 2.36
CA GLY A 47 -18.75 -18.51 2.14
C GLY A 47 -19.30 -17.12 2.48
N ARG A 48 -18.45 -16.14 2.88
CA ARG A 48 -18.88 -14.79 3.29
C ARG A 48 -18.21 -13.72 2.43
N SER A 49 -18.85 -13.34 1.33
CA SER A 49 -18.31 -12.38 0.33
C SER A 49 -17.94 -11.02 0.92
N HIS A 50 -18.77 -10.47 1.81
CA HIS A 50 -18.53 -9.18 2.45
C HIS A 50 -17.29 -9.21 3.38
N LEU A 51 -17.08 -10.31 4.11
CA LEU A 51 -15.87 -10.46 4.92
C LEU A 51 -14.64 -10.67 4.04
N ALA A 52 -14.78 -11.42 2.94
CA ALA A 52 -13.71 -11.57 1.95
C ALA A 52 -13.22 -10.21 1.48
N GLU A 53 -14.17 -9.37 1.06
CA GLU A 53 -13.90 -8.05 0.52
C GLU A 53 -13.26 -7.13 1.58
N LEU A 54 -13.78 -7.16 2.81
CA LEU A 54 -13.18 -6.42 3.93
C LEU A 54 -11.72 -6.83 4.16
N PHE A 55 -11.42 -8.13 4.26
CA PHE A 55 -10.06 -8.60 4.52
C PHE A 55 -9.11 -8.38 3.34
N CYS A 56 -9.59 -8.44 2.11
CA CYS A 56 -8.83 -8.09 0.91
C CYS A 56 -8.54 -6.57 0.89
N GLY A 57 -9.53 -5.73 1.16
CA GLY A 57 -9.36 -4.28 1.21
C GLY A 57 -8.39 -3.84 2.31
N LEU A 58 -8.49 -4.43 3.51
CA LEU A 58 -7.51 -4.21 4.57
C LEU A 58 -6.09 -4.60 4.14
N ARG A 59 -5.93 -5.74 3.47
CA ARG A 59 -4.63 -6.13 2.90
C ARG A 59 -4.14 -5.12 1.86
N SER A 60 -5.02 -4.58 1.02
CA SER A 60 -4.66 -3.53 0.06
C SER A 60 -4.13 -2.28 0.73
N VAL A 61 -4.71 -1.85 1.86
CA VAL A 61 -4.14 -0.73 2.65
C VAL A 61 -2.75 -1.09 3.19
N GLY A 62 -2.56 -2.31 3.72
CA GLY A 62 -1.26 -2.79 4.20
C GLY A 62 -0.19 -2.86 3.09
N GLN A 63 -0.58 -3.24 1.89
CA GLN A 63 0.30 -3.39 0.74
C GLN A 63 0.88 -2.07 0.22
N VAL A 64 0.30 -0.92 0.58
CA VAL A 64 0.90 0.39 0.29
C VAL A 64 2.32 0.50 0.85
N ILE A 65 2.57 -0.13 2.00
CA ILE A 65 3.90 -0.24 2.62
C ILE A 65 4.47 -1.67 2.52
N LEU A 66 3.97 -2.45 1.56
CA LEU A 66 4.39 -3.83 1.26
C LEU A 66 4.16 -4.82 2.40
N ILE A 67 3.17 -4.58 3.26
CA ILE A 67 2.78 -5.49 4.33
C ILE A 67 1.48 -6.21 3.96
N ASN A 68 1.59 -7.50 3.57
CA ASN A 68 0.43 -8.37 3.38
C ASN A 68 -0.15 -8.83 4.73
N ASN A 69 -0.77 -7.92 5.48
CA ASN A 69 -1.42 -8.28 6.74
C ASN A 69 -2.66 -7.39 6.98
N PRO A 70 -3.85 -7.99 7.19
CA PRO A 70 -5.09 -7.23 7.36
C PRO A 70 -5.14 -6.43 8.66
N LEU A 71 -4.47 -6.88 9.73
CA LEU A 71 -4.39 -6.12 10.98
C LEU A 71 -3.51 -4.88 10.81
N SER A 72 -2.36 -5.03 10.13
CA SER A 72 -1.52 -3.88 9.78
C SER A 72 -2.28 -2.90 8.90
N GLY A 73 -3.01 -3.40 7.89
CA GLY A 73 -3.89 -2.60 7.07
C GLY A 73 -4.99 -1.87 7.86
N ALA A 74 -5.61 -2.52 8.85
CA ALA A 74 -6.60 -1.90 9.71
C ALA A 74 -6.00 -0.76 10.57
N VAL A 75 -4.79 -0.95 11.09
CA VAL A 75 -4.07 0.10 11.84
C VAL A 75 -3.75 1.29 10.93
N LEU A 76 -3.29 1.04 9.70
CA LEU A 76 -3.02 2.09 8.72
C LEU A 76 -4.29 2.83 8.30
N LEU A 77 -5.39 2.10 8.05
CA LEU A 77 -6.67 2.71 7.71
C LEU A 77 -7.21 3.56 8.86
N LEU A 78 -7.07 3.10 10.11
CA LEU A 78 -7.41 3.89 11.29
C LEU A 78 -6.55 5.16 11.38
N ALA A 79 -5.24 5.05 11.16
CA ALA A 79 -4.36 6.22 11.14
C ALA A 79 -4.77 7.22 10.06
N LEU A 80 -5.16 6.73 8.88
CA LEU A 80 -5.66 7.55 7.78
C LEU A 80 -7.01 8.21 8.14
N LEU A 81 -7.93 7.49 8.76
CA LEU A 81 -9.21 8.01 9.24
C LEU A 81 -9.04 9.12 10.29
N LEU A 82 -8.13 8.93 11.24
CA LEU A 82 -7.82 9.92 12.27
C LEU A 82 -7.17 11.19 11.70
N GLN A 83 -6.44 11.03 10.60
CA GLN A 83 -5.81 12.15 9.89
C GLN A 83 -6.81 12.91 9.01
N SER A 84 -7.61 12.18 8.24
CA SER A 84 -8.61 12.73 7.32
C SER A 84 -9.57 11.61 6.89
N GLY A 85 -10.79 11.65 7.41
CA GLY A 85 -11.86 10.74 6.97
C GLY A 85 -12.15 10.80 5.46
N TRP A 86 -11.95 11.97 4.84
CA TRP A 86 -12.12 12.18 3.41
C TRP A 86 -11.16 11.34 2.57
N MET A 87 -9.86 11.49 2.83
CA MET A 87 -8.81 10.69 2.18
C MET A 87 -8.95 9.19 2.45
N ALA A 88 -9.37 8.78 3.66
CA ALA A 88 -9.67 7.38 3.95
C ALA A 88 -10.83 6.84 3.10
N ALA A 89 -11.92 7.61 2.96
CA ALA A 89 -13.05 7.23 2.11
C ALA A 89 -12.62 7.06 0.65
N PHE A 90 -11.80 7.98 0.14
CA PHE A 90 -11.30 7.94 -1.24
C PHE A 90 -10.34 6.77 -1.48
N ALA A 91 -9.48 6.45 -0.51
CA ALA A 91 -8.62 5.27 -0.57
C ALA A 91 -9.47 4.00 -0.68
N VAL A 92 -10.54 3.88 0.13
CA VAL A 92 -11.47 2.74 0.09
C VAL A 92 -12.23 2.68 -1.23
N LEU A 93 -12.70 3.81 -1.77
CA LEU A 93 -13.36 3.87 -3.09
C LEU A 93 -12.43 3.44 -4.23
N GLY A 94 -11.16 3.86 -4.19
CA GLY A 94 -10.15 3.45 -5.16
C GLY A 94 -9.85 1.95 -5.10
N ILE A 95 -9.75 1.38 -3.89
CA ILE A 95 -9.64 -0.08 -3.69
C ILE A 95 -10.86 -0.80 -4.27
N ALA A 96 -12.07 -0.33 -3.96
CA ALA A 96 -13.30 -0.93 -4.45
C ALA A 96 -13.37 -0.92 -5.99
N GLY A 97 -12.98 0.18 -6.63
CA GLY A 97 -12.87 0.28 -8.08
C GLY A 97 -11.87 -0.72 -8.69
N ALA A 98 -10.69 -0.85 -8.08
CA ALA A 98 -9.69 -1.81 -8.51
C ALA A 98 -10.17 -3.28 -8.38
N HIS A 99 -10.85 -3.61 -7.29
CA HIS A 99 -11.42 -4.94 -7.08
C HIS A 99 -12.58 -5.21 -8.04
N ALA A 100 -13.45 -4.22 -8.27
CA ALA A 100 -14.54 -4.33 -9.23
C ALA A 100 -14.01 -4.61 -10.65
N MET A 101 -12.90 -3.98 -11.04
CA MET A 101 -12.26 -4.23 -12.33
C MET A 101 -11.73 -5.66 -12.47
N GLU A 102 -11.03 -6.16 -11.46
CA GLU A 102 -10.53 -7.55 -11.46
C GLU A 102 -11.68 -8.57 -11.52
N ILE A 103 -12.77 -8.33 -10.79
CA ILE A 103 -13.98 -9.17 -10.85
C ILE A 103 -14.60 -9.10 -12.25
N ALA A 104 -14.78 -7.90 -12.80
CA ALA A 104 -15.43 -7.69 -14.10
C ALA A 104 -14.65 -8.33 -15.25
N MET A 105 -13.32 -8.31 -15.17
CA MET A 105 -12.43 -8.91 -16.17
C MET A 105 -12.10 -10.38 -15.90
N ALA A 106 -12.65 -10.96 -14.83
CA ALA A 106 -12.39 -12.35 -14.41
C ALA A 106 -10.89 -12.69 -14.30
N TRP A 107 -10.07 -11.75 -13.80
CA TRP A 107 -8.66 -12.01 -13.53
C TRP A 107 -8.46 -12.91 -12.30
N ASP A 108 -7.23 -13.38 -12.10
CA ASP A 108 -6.90 -14.27 -10.99
C ASP A 108 -7.15 -13.60 -9.62
N PRO A 109 -8.08 -14.15 -8.80
CA PRO A 109 -8.41 -13.58 -7.50
C PRO A 109 -7.29 -13.69 -6.47
N SER A 110 -6.21 -14.42 -6.74
CA SER A 110 -5.05 -14.48 -5.85
C SER A 110 -4.44 -13.09 -5.59
N SER A 111 -4.41 -12.22 -6.61
CA SER A 111 -3.85 -10.86 -6.50
C SER A 111 -4.69 -9.98 -5.58
N ARG A 112 -6.02 -10.10 -5.64
CA ARG A 112 -6.95 -9.41 -4.73
C ARG A 112 -6.86 -9.96 -3.30
N ARG A 113 -6.79 -11.28 -3.14
CA ARG A 113 -6.62 -11.93 -1.82
C ARG A 113 -5.36 -11.50 -1.10
N GLN A 114 -4.30 -11.18 -1.85
CA GLN A 114 -3.04 -10.65 -1.32
C GLN A 114 -3.04 -9.11 -1.18
N GLY A 115 -4.10 -8.42 -1.61
CA GLY A 115 -4.23 -6.97 -1.60
C GLY A 115 -3.45 -6.23 -2.70
N ILE A 116 -2.79 -6.94 -3.60
CA ILE A 116 -1.87 -6.38 -4.60
C ILE A 116 -2.62 -5.56 -5.66
N VAL A 117 -3.80 -6.01 -6.07
CA VAL A 117 -4.59 -5.29 -7.08
C VAL A 117 -5.15 -3.97 -6.54
N GLY A 118 -5.53 -3.92 -5.26
CA GLY A 118 -6.21 -2.75 -4.67
C GLY A 118 -5.28 -1.65 -4.15
N PHE A 119 -4.02 -1.92 -3.79
CA PHE A 119 -3.19 -0.89 -3.13
C PHE A 119 -2.84 0.28 -4.05
N ASN A 120 -2.67 0.04 -5.35
CA ASN A 120 -2.49 1.11 -6.33
C ASN A 120 -3.75 1.97 -6.44
N GLY A 121 -4.94 1.33 -6.38
CA GLY A 121 -6.22 2.04 -6.30
C GLY A 121 -6.34 2.90 -5.05
N ALA A 122 -5.85 2.42 -3.90
CA ALA A 122 -5.81 3.21 -2.66
C ALA A 122 -4.99 4.49 -2.82
N LEU A 123 -3.79 4.40 -3.40
CA LEU A 123 -2.89 5.54 -3.62
C LEU A 123 -3.50 6.56 -4.60
N VAL A 124 -4.09 6.08 -5.70
CA VAL A 124 -4.79 6.93 -6.67
C VAL A 124 -6.00 7.62 -6.02
N GLY A 125 -6.75 6.90 -5.19
CA GLY A 125 -7.83 7.47 -4.39
C GLY A 125 -7.35 8.60 -3.49
N CYS A 126 -6.27 8.37 -2.71
CA CYS A 126 -5.66 9.43 -1.90
C CYS A 126 -5.23 10.64 -2.73
N ALA A 127 -4.64 10.43 -3.90
CA ALA A 127 -4.20 11.53 -4.77
C ALA A 127 -5.38 12.37 -5.28
N LEU A 128 -6.50 11.73 -5.63
CA LEU A 128 -7.72 12.43 -6.04
C LEU A 128 -8.39 13.15 -4.85
N ALA A 129 -8.23 12.65 -3.63
CA ALA A 129 -8.78 13.29 -2.43
C ALA A 129 -8.15 14.67 -2.15
N LEU A 130 -6.93 14.92 -2.63
CA LEU A 130 -6.24 16.21 -2.46
C LEU A 130 -6.86 17.34 -3.29
N VAL A 131 -7.59 17.00 -4.35
CA VAL A 131 -8.14 17.94 -5.34
C VAL A 131 -9.66 17.96 -5.38
N ALA A 132 -10.27 16.93 -4.80
CA ALA A 132 -11.71 16.78 -4.75
C ALA A 132 -12.30 17.58 -3.58
N PRO A 133 -13.12 18.61 -3.84
CA PRO A 133 -13.76 19.37 -2.79
C PRO A 133 -14.71 18.46 -1.98
N PRO A 134 -14.72 18.55 -0.64
CA PRO A 134 -15.53 17.69 0.22
C PRO A 134 -17.04 17.96 0.12
N SER A 135 -17.44 19.07 -0.51
CA SER A 135 -18.84 19.51 -0.64
C SER A 135 -19.09 20.17 -1.98
N GLY A 136 -20.33 20.07 -2.47
CA GLY A 136 -20.78 20.74 -3.69
C GLY A 136 -21.24 19.75 -4.78
N PRO A 137 -21.75 20.27 -5.92
CA PRO A 137 -22.32 19.44 -6.98
C PRO A 137 -21.29 18.54 -7.66
N ALA A 138 -20.00 18.94 -7.66
CA ALA A 138 -18.90 18.16 -8.19
C ALA A 138 -18.59 16.88 -7.38
N LEU A 139 -19.13 16.75 -6.16
CA LEU A 139 -18.94 15.56 -5.33
C LEU A 139 -19.36 14.28 -6.06
N VAL A 140 -20.50 14.30 -6.75
CA VAL A 140 -21.02 13.15 -7.49
C VAL A 140 -20.05 12.71 -8.58
N LEU A 141 -19.40 13.67 -9.24
CA LEU A 141 -18.36 13.37 -10.23
C LEU A 141 -17.19 12.64 -9.59
N TRP A 142 -16.68 13.10 -8.45
CA TRP A 142 -15.56 12.46 -7.76
C TRP A 142 -15.89 11.05 -7.25
N LEU A 143 -17.13 10.84 -6.78
CA LEU A 143 -17.61 9.51 -6.38
C LEU A 143 -17.62 8.50 -7.55
N VAL A 144 -17.67 8.98 -8.79
CA VAL A 144 -17.55 8.15 -9.99
C VAL A 144 -16.10 8.06 -10.48
N LEU A 145 -15.38 9.18 -10.53
CA LEU A 145 -14.00 9.23 -11.03
C LEU A 145 -13.03 8.40 -10.17
N VAL A 146 -13.21 8.38 -8.85
CA VAL A 146 -12.29 7.66 -7.95
C VAL A 146 -12.33 6.14 -8.17
N PRO A 147 -13.49 5.46 -8.16
CA PRO A 147 -13.56 4.05 -8.54
C PRO A 147 -13.07 3.78 -9.96
N LEU A 148 -13.35 4.66 -10.93
CA LEU A 148 -12.86 4.49 -12.30
C LEU A 148 -11.33 4.58 -12.38
N ALA A 149 -10.71 5.51 -11.64
CA ALA A 149 -9.26 5.61 -11.56
C ALA A 149 -8.65 4.41 -10.82
N GLY A 150 -9.33 3.89 -9.79
CA GLY A 150 -9.00 2.61 -9.16
C GLY A 150 -9.04 1.44 -10.15
N ALA A 151 -10.10 1.33 -10.95
CA ALA A 151 -10.23 0.33 -12.01
C ALA A 151 -9.12 0.45 -13.05
N LEU A 152 -8.81 1.68 -13.49
CA LEU A 152 -7.72 1.95 -14.41
C LEU A 152 -6.36 1.52 -13.83
N SER A 153 -6.15 1.69 -12.51
CA SER A 153 -4.92 1.23 -11.84
C SER A 153 -4.76 -0.28 -11.88
N ALA A 154 -5.86 -1.02 -11.73
CA ALA A 154 -5.88 -2.47 -11.84
C ALA A 154 -5.60 -2.94 -13.27
N ALA A 155 -6.20 -2.27 -14.27
CA ALA A 155 -5.93 -2.54 -15.69
C ALA A 155 -4.49 -2.24 -16.08
N CYS A 156 -3.94 -1.12 -15.59
CA CYS A 156 -2.55 -0.76 -15.79
C CYS A 156 -1.62 -1.81 -15.17
N LEU A 157 -1.91 -2.27 -13.94
CA LEU A 157 -1.18 -3.34 -13.27
C LEU A 157 -1.15 -4.62 -14.11
N GLU A 158 -2.30 -5.05 -14.62
CA GLU A 158 -2.40 -6.28 -15.42
C GLU A 158 -1.71 -6.14 -16.79
N GLY A 159 -1.83 -4.98 -17.44
CA GLY A 159 -1.10 -4.66 -18.66
C GLY A 159 0.42 -4.68 -18.46
N LEU A 160 0.90 -4.09 -17.38
CA LEU A 160 2.34 -4.07 -17.04
C LEU A 160 2.88 -5.47 -16.75
N ARG A 161 2.10 -6.30 -16.06
CA ARG A 161 2.43 -7.71 -15.78
C ARG A 161 2.53 -8.52 -17.06
N SER A 162 1.52 -8.45 -17.92
CA SER A 162 1.49 -9.23 -19.17
C SER A 162 2.57 -8.79 -20.18
N TRP A 163 2.85 -7.49 -20.28
CA TRP A 163 3.77 -6.97 -21.29
C TRP A 163 5.26 -7.04 -20.90
N TRP A 164 5.60 -6.61 -19.68
CA TRP A 164 7.00 -6.39 -19.28
C TRP A 164 7.40 -7.21 -18.06
N PHE A 165 6.69 -7.01 -16.95
CA PHE A 165 7.11 -7.52 -15.65
C PHE A 165 6.96 -9.04 -15.53
N GLY A 166 6.06 -9.65 -16.29
CA GLY A 166 5.95 -11.11 -16.40
C GLY A 166 7.16 -11.76 -17.07
N ARG A 167 7.92 -11.02 -17.89
CA ARG A 167 9.14 -11.52 -18.54
C ARG A 167 10.39 -11.37 -17.68
N THR A 168 10.42 -10.35 -16.81
CA THR A 168 11.58 -10.03 -15.95
C THR A 168 11.48 -10.62 -14.55
N GLY A 169 10.28 -11.05 -14.13
CA GLY A 169 10.02 -11.56 -12.78
C GLY A 169 10.01 -10.48 -11.70
N LEU A 170 10.08 -9.20 -12.07
CA LEU A 170 10.06 -8.08 -11.13
C LEU A 170 8.61 -7.66 -10.81
N PRO A 171 8.30 -7.16 -9.60
CA PRO A 171 7.01 -6.58 -9.31
C PRO A 171 6.91 -5.14 -9.85
N PRO A 172 5.75 -4.72 -10.40
CA PRO A 172 5.55 -3.34 -10.88
C PRO A 172 5.36 -2.32 -9.73
N LEU A 173 5.24 -2.77 -8.47
CA LEU A 173 5.10 -1.92 -7.28
C LEU A 173 4.03 -0.84 -7.47
N SER A 174 4.31 0.40 -7.07
CA SER A 174 3.41 1.56 -7.17
C SER A 174 3.40 2.23 -8.56
N LEU A 175 4.04 1.62 -9.56
CA LEU A 175 4.14 2.20 -10.91
C LEU A 175 2.76 2.48 -11.55
N PRO A 176 1.72 1.62 -11.41
CA PRO A 176 0.38 1.95 -11.88
C PRO A 176 -0.17 3.25 -11.27
N ALA A 177 -0.02 3.43 -9.95
CA ALA A 177 -0.45 4.65 -9.28
C ALA A 177 0.37 5.88 -9.71
N CYS A 178 1.68 5.75 -9.91
CA CYS A 178 2.53 6.85 -10.40
C CYS A 178 2.12 7.30 -11.81
N LEU A 179 1.89 6.36 -12.73
CA LEU A 179 1.49 6.66 -14.11
C LEU A 179 0.14 7.40 -14.14
N ILE A 180 -0.85 6.94 -13.35
CA ILE A 180 -2.15 7.61 -13.25
C ILE A 180 -2.01 8.96 -12.57
N GLY A 181 -1.20 9.07 -11.52
CA GLY A 181 -0.90 10.33 -10.84
C GLY A 181 -0.30 11.39 -11.78
N TRP A 182 0.55 11.00 -12.74
CA TRP A 182 1.09 11.92 -13.75
C TRP A 182 0.03 12.45 -14.71
N LEU A 183 -1.10 11.76 -14.88
CA LEU A 183 -2.23 12.23 -15.69
C LEU A 183 -3.16 13.16 -14.89
N LEU A 184 -2.99 13.27 -13.57
CA LEU A 184 -3.85 14.09 -12.72
C LEU A 184 -3.87 15.57 -13.15
N PRO A 185 -2.73 16.25 -13.44
CA PRO A 185 -2.77 17.64 -13.89
C PRO A 185 -3.55 17.84 -15.20
N LEU A 186 -3.50 16.86 -16.11
CA LEU A 186 -4.27 16.88 -17.36
C LEU A 186 -5.77 16.76 -17.08
N LEU A 187 -6.16 15.88 -16.16
CA LEU A 187 -7.54 15.77 -15.70
C LEU A 187 -8.02 17.10 -15.11
N LEU A 188 -7.24 17.72 -14.21
CA LEU A 188 -7.59 19.00 -13.60
C LEU A 188 -7.74 20.13 -14.62
N ALA A 189 -6.83 20.22 -15.59
CA ALA A 189 -6.93 21.18 -16.68
C ALA A 189 -8.21 20.98 -17.51
N GLY A 190 -8.56 19.73 -17.80
CA GLY A 190 -9.81 19.38 -18.49
C GLY A 190 -11.06 19.74 -17.70
N LEU A 191 -11.08 19.46 -16.39
CA LEU A 191 -12.18 19.83 -15.48
C LEU A 191 -12.32 21.36 -15.36
N GLY A 192 -11.21 22.08 -15.26
CA GLY A 192 -11.20 23.55 -15.23
C GLY A 192 -11.74 24.16 -16.53
N ALA A 193 -11.41 23.58 -17.69
CA ALA A 193 -11.91 24.04 -18.99
C ALA A 193 -13.45 23.93 -19.13
N ILE A 194 -14.09 23.01 -18.40
CA ILE A 194 -15.54 22.85 -18.36
C ILE A 194 -16.20 23.53 -17.14
N GLY A 195 -15.44 24.37 -16.41
CA GLY A 195 -15.94 25.18 -15.30
C GLY A 195 -16.10 24.43 -13.97
N ILE A 196 -15.51 23.23 -13.81
CA ILE A 196 -15.53 22.48 -12.55
C ILE A 196 -14.38 22.98 -11.66
N GLN A 197 -14.75 23.56 -10.51
CA GLN A 197 -13.78 23.98 -9.51
C GLN A 197 -13.19 22.76 -8.79
N THR A 198 -11.88 22.76 -8.65
CA THR A 198 -11.09 21.74 -7.93
C THR A 198 -10.20 22.45 -6.93
N ASP A 199 -9.87 21.80 -5.82
CA ASP A 199 -8.99 22.41 -4.83
C ASP A 199 -7.58 22.57 -5.42
N PRO A 200 -6.96 23.76 -5.31
CA PRO A 200 -5.64 23.99 -5.88
C PRO A 200 -4.61 23.12 -5.15
N VAL A 201 -3.90 22.28 -5.90
CA VAL A 201 -2.66 21.65 -5.41
C VAL A 201 -1.59 22.71 -5.46
N GLU A 202 -1.36 23.42 -4.35
CA GLU A 202 -0.25 24.36 -4.32
C GLU A 202 1.08 23.61 -4.49
N PRO A 203 1.94 24.01 -5.43
CA PRO A 203 3.27 23.47 -5.53
C PRO A 203 4.02 23.81 -4.24
N SER A 204 4.27 22.81 -3.40
CA SER A 204 4.98 22.95 -2.12
C SER A 204 6.44 23.40 -2.26
N LEU A 205 6.95 23.50 -3.49
CA LEU A 205 8.28 24.02 -3.81
C LEU A 205 8.29 25.56 -3.83
N SER A 206 7.84 26.17 -2.73
CA SER A 206 8.30 27.51 -2.38
C SER A 206 9.70 27.34 -1.79
N LEU A 207 10.74 27.67 -2.57
CA LEU A 207 12.12 27.69 -2.10
C LEU A 207 12.24 28.81 -1.06
N SER A 208 11.81 28.51 0.16
CA SER A 208 11.92 29.39 1.31
C SER A 208 13.42 29.57 1.55
N ALA A 209 13.97 30.74 1.22
CA ALA A 209 15.38 31.06 1.40
C ALA A 209 15.85 30.95 2.86
N SER A 210 14.91 30.84 3.81
CA SER A 210 15.14 30.51 5.20
C SER A 210 15.14 29.00 5.42
N LEU A 211 16.32 28.38 5.28
CA LEU A 211 16.55 27.03 5.80
C LEU A 211 16.22 27.04 7.31
N PRO A 212 15.29 26.21 7.82
CA PRO A 212 14.95 26.16 9.25
C PRO A 212 16.15 25.76 10.14
N PHE A 213 17.21 25.24 9.51
CA PHE A 213 18.48 24.89 10.13
C PHE A 213 19.37 26.10 10.46
N ALA A 214 18.96 27.32 10.12
CA ALA A 214 19.68 28.54 10.47
C ALA A 214 19.51 28.97 11.94
N GLY A 215 18.72 28.25 12.75
CA GLY A 215 18.56 28.51 14.19
C GLY A 215 19.41 27.57 15.05
N GLU A 216 19.92 28.09 16.18
CA GLU A 216 20.75 27.42 17.21
C GLU A 216 20.03 26.30 18.01
N GLY A 217 19.09 25.57 17.40
CA GLY A 217 18.32 24.50 18.05
C GLY A 217 18.93 23.11 17.82
N SER A 218 18.70 22.18 18.77
CA SER A 218 19.06 20.78 18.56
C SER A 218 18.32 20.21 17.33
N PRO A 219 18.99 19.49 16.41
CA PRO A 219 18.35 18.97 15.19
C PRO A 219 17.42 17.78 15.46
N LEU A 220 17.49 17.17 16.65
CA LEU A 220 16.80 15.93 16.99
C LEU A 220 15.27 16.00 16.85
N PRO A 221 14.56 17.04 17.37
CA PRO A 221 13.10 17.12 17.26
C PRO A 221 12.63 17.22 15.80
N TRP A 222 13.36 17.96 14.96
CA TRP A 222 13.07 18.11 13.54
C TRP A 222 13.28 16.80 12.78
N LEU A 223 14.34 16.05 13.11
CA LEU A 223 14.60 14.75 12.52
C LEU A 223 13.50 13.75 12.89
N VAL A 224 13.09 13.70 14.16
CA VAL A 224 11.98 12.84 14.61
C VAL A 224 10.68 13.20 13.91
N GLN A 225 10.34 14.50 13.82
CA GLN A 225 9.16 14.95 13.09
C GLN A 225 9.24 14.64 11.60
N GLY A 226 10.42 14.76 10.99
CA GLY A 226 10.66 14.45 9.58
C GLY A 226 10.44 12.97 9.28
N VAL A 227 10.97 12.07 10.10
CA VAL A 227 10.76 10.61 9.97
C VAL A 227 9.26 10.26 10.08
N VAL A 228 8.59 10.83 11.08
CA VAL A 228 7.16 10.64 11.33
C VAL A 228 6.33 11.14 10.14
N ARG A 229 6.57 12.38 9.69
CA ARG A 229 5.86 12.96 8.54
C ARG A 229 6.17 12.21 7.25
N GLY A 230 7.41 11.79 7.04
CA GLY A 230 7.82 11.00 5.87
C GLY A 230 7.01 9.72 5.73
N PHE A 231 6.66 9.07 6.84
CA PHE A 231 5.76 7.93 6.82
C PHE A 231 4.33 8.31 6.40
N GLY A 232 3.78 9.39 6.97
CA GLY A 232 2.46 9.90 6.58
C GLY A 232 2.37 10.26 5.10
N GLN A 233 3.45 10.80 4.52
CA GLN A 233 3.53 11.18 3.11
C GLN A 233 3.38 10.01 2.13
N VAL A 234 3.59 8.76 2.58
CA VAL A 234 3.30 7.58 1.73
C VAL A 234 1.82 7.54 1.34
N PHE A 235 0.92 7.97 2.23
CA PHE A 235 -0.51 8.12 1.96
C PHE A 235 -0.88 9.55 1.57
N LEU A 236 0.10 10.39 1.21
CA LEU A 236 -0.07 11.81 0.89
C LEU A 236 -0.60 12.65 2.08
N CYS A 237 -0.35 12.19 3.31
CA CYS A 237 -0.73 12.88 4.54
C CYS A 237 0.37 13.82 5.03
N THR A 238 0.02 15.07 5.36
CA THR A 238 0.95 16.07 5.92
C THR A 238 0.89 16.20 7.45
N GLY A 239 -0.16 15.71 8.11
CA GLY A 239 -0.37 15.89 9.55
C GLY A 239 0.45 14.96 10.45
N LEU A 240 0.93 15.50 11.57
CA LEU A 240 1.70 14.81 12.61
C LEU A 240 1.03 13.57 13.23
N PRO A 241 -0.31 13.51 13.46
CA PRO A 241 -0.95 12.34 14.08
C PRO A 241 -0.81 11.06 13.23
N SER A 242 -0.88 11.19 11.89
CA SER A 242 -0.78 10.06 10.97
C SER A 242 0.55 9.31 11.09
N GLY A 243 1.66 10.03 11.18
CA GLY A 243 2.99 9.45 11.32
C GLY A 243 3.29 8.88 12.71
N MET A 244 2.67 9.42 13.77
CA MET A 244 2.91 8.97 15.14
C MET A 244 2.21 7.65 15.45
N LEU A 245 1.03 7.41 14.84
CA LEU A 245 0.35 6.12 14.92
C LEU A 245 1.10 5.05 14.12
N VAL A 246 1.74 5.43 13.01
CA VAL A 246 2.67 4.56 12.30
C VAL A 246 4.08 4.67 12.86
N ARG A 247 4.21 4.44 14.16
CA ARG A 247 5.52 4.09 14.70
C ARG A 247 5.87 2.71 14.14
N PRO A 248 6.95 2.56 13.35
CA PRO A 248 7.44 1.24 13.03
C PRO A 248 7.79 0.60 14.37
N ARG A 249 7.07 -0.44 14.80
CA ARG A 249 7.70 -1.43 15.68
C ARG A 249 8.71 -2.13 14.77
N PRO A 250 10.03 -1.86 14.87
CA PRO A 250 10.97 -2.30 13.84
C PRO A 250 11.24 -3.80 13.87
N PHE A 251 10.54 -4.58 14.70
CA PHE A 251 10.98 -5.95 15.02
C PHE A 251 9.86 -6.98 15.25
N ALA A 252 8.58 -6.57 15.23
CA ALA A 252 7.47 -7.48 15.58
C ALA A 252 6.78 -8.12 14.35
N TRP A 253 6.92 -7.52 13.17
CA TRP A 253 6.14 -7.92 11.98
C TRP A 253 6.97 -8.57 10.89
N CYS A 254 8.28 -8.31 10.85
CA CYS A 254 9.26 -9.06 10.07
C CYS A 254 10.40 -9.42 11.02
N LYS A 255 10.40 -10.66 11.53
CA LYS A 255 11.43 -11.14 12.45
C LYS A 255 12.59 -11.72 11.65
N THR A 256 13.42 -10.89 11.04
CA THR A 256 14.73 -11.30 10.52
C THR A 256 15.74 -11.27 11.67
N ARG A 257 16.39 -12.43 11.93
CA ARG A 257 17.32 -12.58 13.06
C ARG A 257 18.60 -11.76 12.86
N GLY A 258 19.14 -11.28 13.98
CA GLY A 258 20.44 -10.60 14.05
C GLY A 258 21.63 -11.49 13.65
N PRO A 259 22.80 -10.86 13.43
CA PRO A 259 23.95 -11.43 12.69
C PRO A 259 24.59 -12.69 13.31
N ASN A 260 24.37 -12.98 14.59
CA ASN A 260 25.05 -14.09 15.29
C ASN A 260 24.52 -15.50 14.97
N ALA A 261 23.44 -15.63 14.18
CA ALA A 261 22.88 -16.93 13.80
C ALA A 261 23.56 -17.57 12.57
N LEU A 262 24.30 -16.78 11.78
CA LEU A 262 25.04 -17.27 10.60
C LEU A 262 26.36 -17.93 10.99
N THR A 263 27.00 -17.46 12.06
CA THR A 263 28.32 -17.95 12.50
C THR A 263 28.28 -19.36 13.11
N GLN A 264 27.13 -19.81 13.63
CA GLN A 264 27.01 -21.16 14.19
C GLN A 264 26.68 -22.26 13.17
N ARG A 265 26.30 -21.92 11.93
CA ARG A 265 26.00 -22.92 10.89
C ARG A 265 27.18 -23.21 9.96
N VAL A 266 28.16 -22.31 9.85
CA VAL A 266 29.40 -22.60 9.10
C VAL A 266 30.23 -23.67 9.83
N ASN A 267 30.31 -23.62 11.16
CA ASN A 267 31.06 -24.60 11.97
C ASN A 267 30.37 -25.96 12.16
N ARG A 268 29.28 -26.25 11.43
CA ARG A 268 28.59 -27.55 11.48
C ARG A 268 28.55 -28.26 10.13
N VAL A 269 29.23 -27.69 9.12
CA VAL A 269 29.41 -28.26 7.78
C VAL A 269 30.89 -28.58 7.51
N GLU A 270 31.76 -28.34 8.50
CA GLU A 270 33.08 -28.99 8.64
C GLU A 270 32.99 -30.10 9.69
#